data_AF-A0A4Z1R4B0-F1
#
_entry.id   AF-A0A4Z1R4B0-F1
#
_cell.length_a   1.000
_cell.length_b   1.000
_cell.length_c   1.000
_cell.angle_alpha   90.00
_cell.angle_beta   90.00
_cell.angle_gamma   90.00
#
_symmetry.space_group_name_H-M   'P 1'
#
loop_
_entity.id
_entity.type
_entity.pdbx_description
1 polymer ?
#
loop_
_entity_poly.entity_id
_entity_poly.type
_entity_poly.pdbx_seq_one_letter_code
_entity_poly.pdbx_strand_id
1 'polypeptide(L)'
;MKEARSSFRALQMDNWDNDVLDLVEEAHLTFQGTVDGEIAFVALKGFLDFRYGARDGSACAEFSWEGQDENDPVCGRGWAALGSAGRLVGHIYIHNGDDSGFVCERE
;
A
#
# COMPACT_ATOMS: atom_id res chain seq x y z
N MET A 1 -4.03 4.89 25.30
CA MET A 1 -5.06 5.07 24.25
C MET A 1 -4.65 4.16 23.10
N LYS A 2 -5.56 3.42 22.48
CA LYS A 2 -5.20 2.66 21.26
C LYS A 2 -5.17 3.64 20.10
N GLU A 3 -4.11 3.61 19.32
CA GLU A 3 -4.06 4.33 18.05
C GLU A 3 -5.04 3.67 17.07
N ALA A 4 -5.64 4.49 16.19
CA ALA A 4 -6.58 3.99 15.19
C ALA A 4 -5.81 3.15 14.16
N ARG A 5 -6.35 1.98 13.80
CA ARG A 5 -5.84 1.13 12.73
C ARG A 5 -6.93 0.95 11.68
N SER A 6 -6.59 1.17 10.42
CA SER A 6 -7.47 0.91 9.27
C SER A 6 -6.76 -0.06 8.33
N SER A 7 -7.41 -1.18 8.00
CA SER A 7 -6.89 -2.18 7.06
C SER A 7 -7.68 -2.14 5.77
N PHE A 8 -6.98 -2.34 4.66
CA PHE A 8 -7.54 -2.37 3.32
C PHE A 8 -6.97 -3.55 2.56
N ARG A 9 -7.86 -4.36 2.00
CA ARG A 9 -7.56 -5.50 1.17
C ARG A 9 -7.18 -5.05 -0.24
N ALA A 10 -6.00 -5.44 -0.74
CA ALA A 10 -5.64 -5.20 -2.13
C ALA A 10 -6.38 -6.19 -3.05
N LEU A 11 -7.07 -5.67 -4.06
CA LEU A 11 -7.92 -6.46 -4.97
C LEU A 11 -7.36 -6.57 -6.38
N GLN A 12 -6.61 -5.55 -6.79
CA GLN A 12 -6.08 -5.43 -8.14
C GLN A 12 -4.78 -4.63 -8.11
N MET A 13 -3.83 -5.06 -8.92
CA MET A 13 -2.62 -4.33 -9.26
C MET A 13 -2.40 -4.37 -10.76
N ASP A 14 -1.75 -3.35 -11.32
CA ASP A 14 -1.50 -3.28 -12.77
C ASP A 14 -0.43 -4.28 -13.25
N ASN A 15 0.57 -4.59 -12.41
CA ASN A 15 1.70 -5.45 -12.80
C ASN A 15 1.58 -6.91 -12.35
N TRP A 16 0.63 -7.24 -11.47
CA TRP A 16 0.47 -8.58 -10.90
C TRP A 16 -0.95 -9.09 -11.04
N ASP A 17 -1.09 -10.34 -11.48
CA ASP A 17 -2.38 -11.00 -11.59
C ASP A 17 -3.03 -11.19 -10.21
N ASN A 18 -4.36 -11.10 -10.17
CA ASN A 18 -5.11 -11.14 -8.91
C ASN A 18 -4.95 -12.47 -8.14
N ASP A 19 -4.60 -13.56 -8.82
CA ASP A 19 -4.43 -14.88 -8.22
C ASP A 19 -3.06 -15.09 -7.54
N VAL A 20 -2.12 -14.17 -7.73
CA VAL A 20 -0.79 -14.21 -7.08
C VAL A 20 -0.62 -13.16 -5.98
N LEU A 21 -1.58 -12.25 -5.81
CA LEU A 21 -1.48 -11.20 -4.79
C LEU A 21 -1.27 -11.76 -3.38
N ASP A 22 -1.85 -12.92 -3.08
CA ASP A 22 -1.75 -13.57 -1.76
C ASP A 22 -0.64 -14.61 -1.64
N LEU A 23 0.41 -14.52 -2.46
CA LEU A 23 1.42 -15.57 -2.55
C LEU A 23 2.03 -15.95 -1.18
N VAL A 24 2.40 -14.96 -0.36
CA VAL A 24 2.99 -15.19 0.98
C VAL A 24 2.01 -14.95 2.12
N GLU A 25 1.18 -13.91 2.03
CA GLU A 25 0.07 -13.64 2.94
C GLU A 25 -1.00 -12.79 2.25
N GLU A 26 -2.12 -12.55 2.92
CA GLU A 26 -3.18 -11.69 2.38
C GLU A 26 -2.64 -10.30 2.00
N ALA A 27 -2.69 -9.97 0.71
CA ALA A 27 -2.32 -8.66 0.20
C ALA A 27 -3.14 -7.54 0.86
N HIS A 28 -2.46 -6.58 1.47
CA HIS A 28 -3.11 -5.54 2.26
C HIS A 28 -2.28 -4.25 2.29
N LEU A 29 -2.99 -3.18 2.66
CA LEU A 29 -2.45 -1.87 3.00
C LEU A 29 -3.07 -1.44 4.33
N THR A 30 -2.25 -1.32 5.37
CA THR A 30 -2.67 -0.89 6.71
C THR A 30 -2.13 0.50 7.01
N PHE A 31 -2.99 1.38 7.52
CA PHE A 31 -2.60 2.63 8.16
C PHE A 31 -2.82 2.53 9.67
N GLN A 32 -1.80 2.87 10.45
CA GLN A 32 -1.80 2.84 11.90
C GLN A 32 -1.39 4.20 12.48
N GLY A 33 -2.24 4.76 13.32
CA GLY A 33 -2.02 6.07 13.91
C GLY A 33 -1.95 7.16 12.85
N THR A 34 -0.91 7.99 12.92
CA THR A 34 -0.72 9.15 12.03
C THR A 34 0.50 9.06 11.14
N VAL A 35 1.36 8.07 11.36
CA VAL A 35 2.66 7.97 10.69
C VAL A 35 3.04 6.56 10.26
N ASP A 36 2.49 5.51 10.89
CA ASP A 36 2.96 4.13 10.69
C ASP A 36 1.99 3.30 9.83
N GLY A 37 2.49 2.27 9.16
CA GLY A 37 1.63 1.37 8.41
C GLY A 37 2.37 0.13 7.94
N GLU A 38 1.64 -0.74 7.26
CA GLU A 38 2.16 -1.99 6.71
C GLU A 38 1.61 -2.20 5.30
N ILE A 39 2.41 -2.84 4.46
CA ILE A 39 2.01 -3.27 3.13
C ILE A 39 2.51 -4.69 2.88
N ALA A 40 1.67 -5.51 2.28
CA ALA A 40 2.06 -6.81 1.76
C ALA A 40 1.34 -7.11 0.44
N PHE A 41 2.04 -7.73 -0.50
CA PHE A 41 1.48 -8.36 -1.70
C PHE A 41 2.56 -9.25 -2.34
N VAL A 42 2.15 -10.34 -2.97
CA VAL A 42 3.07 -11.32 -3.58
C VAL A 42 4.11 -11.76 -2.53
N ALA A 43 5.40 -11.53 -2.75
CA ALA A 43 6.48 -11.82 -1.80
C ALA A 43 6.98 -10.57 -1.06
N LEU A 44 6.48 -9.38 -1.41
CA LEU A 44 6.85 -8.11 -0.81
C LEU A 44 6.10 -7.90 0.51
N LYS A 45 6.85 -7.52 1.55
CA LYS A 45 6.31 -7.03 2.83
C LYS A 45 7.12 -5.85 3.32
N GLY A 46 6.48 -4.81 3.83
CA GLY A 46 7.17 -3.63 4.33
C GLY A 46 6.38 -2.79 5.32
N PHE A 47 7.10 -1.90 5.99
CA PHE A 47 6.55 -0.89 6.87
C PHE A 47 6.47 0.45 6.15
N LEU A 48 5.44 1.22 6.46
CA LEU A 48 5.18 2.53 5.87
C LEU A 48 5.53 3.64 6.86
N ASP A 49 6.15 4.71 6.35
CA ASP A 49 6.08 6.04 6.94
C ASP A 49 5.19 6.91 6.03
N PHE A 50 4.02 7.31 6.53
CA PHE A 50 3.03 8.03 5.73
C PHE A 50 2.66 9.41 6.27
N ARG A 51 2.23 10.31 5.39
CA ARG A 51 1.72 11.64 5.72
C ARG A 51 0.44 11.91 4.94
N TYR A 52 -0.54 12.53 5.60
CA TYR A 52 -1.72 13.04 4.92
C TYR A 52 -1.36 14.31 4.14
N GLY A 53 -1.81 14.38 2.90
CA GLY A 53 -1.62 15.49 1.98
C GLY A 53 -2.76 15.60 0.99
N ALA A 54 -2.49 16.26 -0.14
CA ALA A 54 -3.43 16.38 -1.24
C ALA A 54 -2.73 16.07 -2.56
N ARG A 55 -3.38 15.26 -3.39
CA ARG A 55 -2.96 14.94 -4.75
C ARG A 55 -4.11 15.25 -5.70
N ASP A 56 -3.83 16.06 -6.73
CA ASP A 56 -4.83 16.51 -7.71
C ASP A 56 -6.10 17.10 -7.08
N GLY A 57 -5.93 17.83 -5.96
CA GLY A 57 -7.03 18.46 -5.22
C GLY A 57 -7.82 17.52 -4.30
N SER A 58 -7.45 16.24 -4.21
CA SER A 58 -8.10 15.24 -3.36
C SER A 58 -7.22 14.84 -2.18
N ALA A 59 -7.84 14.52 -1.03
CA ALA A 59 -7.12 14.02 0.14
C ALA A 59 -6.41 12.70 -0.19
N CYS A 60 -5.15 12.60 0.23
CA CYS A 60 -4.26 11.50 -0.10
C CYS A 60 -3.35 11.17 1.09
N ALA A 61 -2.98 9.92 1.25
CA ALA A 61 -1.82 9.52 2.05
C ALA A 61 -0.64 9.31 1.11
N GLU A 62 0.45 10.06 1.29
CA GLU A 62 1.73 9.80 0.63
C GLU A 62 2.63 9.05 1.59
N PHE A 63 3.38 8.06 1.11
CA PHE A 63 4.21 7.22 1.97
C PHE A 63 5.55 6.88 1.34
N SER A 64 6.57 6.74 2.18
CA SER A 64 7.76 5.92 1.91
C SER A 64 7.60 4.56 2.58
N TRP A 65 8.29 3.56 2.08
CA TRP A 65 8.26 2.24 2.67
C TRP A 65 9.62 1.54 2.56
N GLU A 66 9.89 0.65 3.51
CA GLU A 66 11.04 -0.24 3.51
C GLU A 66 10.62 -1.63 3.98
N GLY A 67 11.29 -2.66 3.46
CA GLY A 67 10.90 -4.03 3.68
C GLY A 67 11.76 -5.03 2.93
N GLN A 68 11.14 -6.14 2.55
CA GLN A 68 11.80 -7.23 1.86
C GLN A 68 10.91 -7.78 0.75
N ASP A 69 11.54 -8.29 -0.30
CA ASP A 69 10.94 -9.05 -1.40
C ASP A 69 11.83 -10.27 -1.65
N GLU A 70 11.28 -11.48 -1.56
CA GLU A 70 12.04 -12.75 -1.63
C GLU A 70 13.27 -12.84 -0.68
N ASN A 71 13.21 -12.16 0.47
CA ASN A 71 14.28 -11.98 1.47
C ASN A 71 15.37 -10.95 1.10
N ASP A 72 15.26 -10.27 -0.05
CA ASP A 72 16.13 -9.17 -0.41
C ASP A 72 15.56 -7.84 0.10
N PRO A 73 16.38 -6.98 0.73
CA PRO A 73 15.93 -5.67 1.18
C PRO A 73 15.48 -4.80 0.00
N VAL A 74 14.28 -4.24 0.10
CA VAL A 74 13.70 -3.32 -0.86
C VAL A 74 13.08 -2.13 -0.16
N CYS A 75 12.95 -1.02 -0.88
CA CYS A 75 12.30 0.18 -0.39
C CYS A 75 11.63 0.92 -1.53
N GLY A 76 10.87 1.95 -1.19
CA GLY A 76 10.21 2.74 -2.22
C GLY A 76 9.33 3.84 -1.67
N ARG A 77 8.38 4.24 -2.51
CA ARG A 77 7.39 5.26 -2.18
C ARG A 77 6.04 4.91 -2.80
N GLY A 78 5.00 5.61 -2.39
CA GLY A 78 3.70 5.47 -2.99
C GLY A 78 2.72 6.50 -2.46
N TRP A 79 1.49 6.36 -2.93
CA TRP A 79 0.38 7.18 -2.47
C TRP A 79 -0.92 6.38 -2.54
N ALA A 80 -1.88 6.74 -1.70
CA ALA A 80 -3.22 6.18 -1.69
C ALA A 80 -4.26 7.29 -1.46
N ALA A 81 -5.32 7.32 -2.24
CA ALA A 81 -6.41 8.27 -2.14
C ALA A 81 -7.77 7.55 -2.16
N LEU A 82 -8.78 8.18 -1.58
CA LEU A 82 -10.14 7.67 -1.66
C LEU A 82 -10.67 7.85 -3.09
N GLY A 83 -10.94 6.73 -3.76
CA GLY A 83 -11.58 6.68 -5.06
C GLY A 83 -13.11 6.64 -4.96
N SER A 84 -13.74 6.22 -6.06
CA SER A 84 -15.19 6.00 -6.10
C SER A 84 -15.62 4.80 -5.25
N ALA A 85 -16.87 4.80 -4.79
CA ALA A 85 -17.49 3.68 -4.06
C ALA A 85 -16.75 3.26 -2.77
N GLY A 86 -15.99 4.18 -2.16
CA GLY A 86 -15.31 3.92 -0.88
C GLY A 86 -14.06 3.05 -0.97
N ARG A 87 -13.57 2.78 -2.19
CA ARG A 87 -12.31 2.07 -2.42
C ARG A 87 -11.12 3.02 -2.34
N LEU A 88 -9.98 2.51 -1.90
CA LEU A 88 -8.72 3.22 -2.09
C LEU A 88 -8.16 2.90 -3.47
N VAL A 89 -7.60 3.93 -4.11
CA VAL A 89 -6.78 3.81 -5.30
C VAL A 89 -5.42 4.40 -5.01
N GLY A 90 -4.38 3.88 -5.64
CA GLY A 90 -3.04 4.37 -5.38
C GLY A 90 -2.02 3.87 -6.36
N HIS A 91 -0.77 4.19 -6.08
CA HIS A 91 0.38 3.75 -6.84
C HIS A 91 1.53 3.45 -5.90
N ILE A 92 2.19 2.31 -6.10
CA ILE A 92 3.43 1.94 -5.40
C ILE A 92 4.60 1.96 -6.38
N TYR A 93 5.74 2.47 -5.93
CA TYR A 93 7.01 2.49 -6.65
C TYR A 93 8.04 1.73 -5.83
N ILE A 94 8.69 0.73 -6.43
CA ILE A 94 9.86 0.04 -5.88
C ILE A 94 11.11 0.79 -6.34
N HIS A 95 12.01 1.13 -5.42
CA HIS A 95 13.24 1.86 -5.75
C HIS A 95 14.09 1.05 -6.74
N ASN A 96 14.34 1.62 -7.91
CA ASN A 96 15.08 0.97 -9.00
C ASN A 96 14.45 -0.37 -9.45
N GLY A 97 13.14 -0.52 -9.28
CA GLY A 97 12.38 -1.68 -9.71
C GLY A 97 11.08 -1.26 -10.39
N ASP A 98 10.09 -2.14 -10.31
CA ASP A 98 8.77 -1.92 -10.89
C ASP A 98 7.95 -0.89 -10.11
N ASP A 99 6.88 -0.43 -10.75
CA ASP A 99 5.82 0.36 -10.14
C ASP A 99 4.46 -0.15 -10.60
N SER A 100 3.43 0.00 -9.78
CA SER A 100 2.10 -0.49 -10.08
C SER A 100 1.03 0.40 -9.48
N GLY A 101 -0.02 0.68 -10.26
CA GLY A 101 -1.30 1.11 -9.72
C GLY A 101 -1.92 -0.01 -8.89
N PHE A 102 -2.75 0.35 -7.91
CA PHE A 102 -3.50 -0.60 -7.12
C PHE A 102 -4.90 -0.09 -6.75
N VAL A 103 -5.79 -1.03 -6.46
CA VAL A 103 -7.12 -0.78 -5.89
C VAL A 103 -7.30 -1.62 -4.64
N CYS A 104 -7.70 -0.98 -3.54
CA CYS A 104 -8.02 -1.67 -2.30
C CYS A 104 -9.46 -1.39 -1.85
N GLU A 105 -10.06 -2.35 -1.14
CA GLU A 105 -11.30 -2.13 -0.41
C GLU A 105 -11.05 -2.16 1.09
N ARG A 106 -11.91 -1.49 1.85
CA ARG A 106 -11.81 -1.52 3.31
C ARG A 106 -12.28 -2.88 3.82
N GLU A 107 -11.52 -3.46 4.74
CA GLU A 107 -11.93 -4.65 5.52
C GLU A 107 -13.07 -4.34 6.51
#